data_AF-A0A6I9NCX7-F1
#
_entry.id   AF-A0A6I9NCX7-F1
#
_cell.length_a   1.000
_cell.length_b   1.000
_cell.length_c   1.000
_cell.angle_alpha   90.00
_cell.angle_beta   90.00
_cell.angle_gamma   90.00
#
_symmetry.space_group_name_H-M   'P 1'
#
loop_
_entity.id
_entity.type
_entity.pdbx_description
1 polymer ?
#
loop_
_entity_poly.entity_id
_entity_poly.type
_entity_poly.pdbx_seq_one_letter_code
_entity_poly.pdbx_strand_id
1 'polypeptide(L)'
;MMKISGRITWCCVALLLALTSVSAVQKELDSIDDLKQINFRQSVPKHSLLLLHWFANKIDIDNNDIIRLAFDLNSGDYGSHHYGNFEGLLDPLPRGNQHRYYTIGNLYREAPIQLPPYVVHPRRQYVGENRDRIIARVRDPNIEGRVHRRIDRVFITQHYDTNENLGTPYDPDHTYRITINLLRQIREFAVGQNQQQLMHLRNRFGSSADGFDIVNTWGELACLGLLLYIVFQEKPSSNQQNNRPENEINPWNGINSYIPRILPSFGDVVVNINDAEDHEAIRTTGNIIAVPRINVRRSFRYNPKD
;
A
#
# COMPACT_ATOMS: atom_id res chain seq x y z
N MET A 1 32.85 50.46 -13.05
CA MET A 1 32.99 49.04 -13.47
C MET A 1 33.39 48.22 -12.24
N MET A 2 32.44 47.60 -11.54
CA MET A 2 32.71 46.80 -10.33
C MET A 2 33.19 45.40 -10.72
N LYS A 3 34.41 45.04 -10.31
CA LYS A 3 34.94 43.68 -10.41
C LYS A 3 34.32 42.84 -9.30
N ILE A 4 33.33 42.04 -9.65
CA ILE A 4 32.78 41.03 -8.74
C ILE A 4 33.83 39.94 -8.56
N SER A 5 34.30 39.77 -7.33
CA SER A 5 35.33 38.80 -6.96
C SER A 5 34.82 37.37 -7.15
N GLY A 6 35.52 36.56 -7.95
CA GLY A 6 35.17 35.17 -8.27
C GLY A 6 35.08 34.21 -7.06
N ARG A 7 35.56 34.64 -5.87
CA ARG A 7 35.37 33.91 -4.61
C ARG A 7 33.96 34.04 -4.04
N ILE A 8 33.32 35.19 -4.23
CA ILE A 8 31.98 35.45 -3.67
C ILE A 8 30.94 34.65 -4.44
N THR A 9 31.05 34.60 -5.77
CA THR A 9 30.19 33.78 -6.63
C THR A 9 30.31 32.29 -6.32
N TRP A 10 31.50 31.78 -6.03
CA TRP A 10 31.68 30.36 -5.70
C TRP A 10 31.07 30.00 -4.33
N CYS A 11 31.22 30.85 -3.31
CA CYS A 11 30.54 30.64 -2.03
C CYS A 11 29.01 30.66 -2.16
N CYS A 12 28.46 31.55 -2.99
CA CYS A 12 27.02 31.59 -3.27
C CYS A 12 26.54 30.33 -4.00
N VAL A 13 27.30 29.83 -4.99
CA VAL A 13 26.96 28.58 -5.69
C VAL A 13 27.07 27.36 -4.76
N ALA A 14 28.07 27.30 -3.89
CA ALA A 14 28.20 26.24 -2.90
C ALA A 14 27.10 26.27 -1.84
N LEU A 15 26.68 27.47 -1.39
CA LEU A 15 25.53 27.65 -0.51
C LEU A 15 24.22 27.29 -1.19
N LEU A 16 24.02 27.66 -2.46
CA LEU A 16 22.84 27.26 -3.25
C LEU A 16 22.80 25.74 -3.52
N LEU A 17 23.95 25.10 -3.73
CA LEU A 17 24.05 23.64 -3.84
C LEU A 17 23.82 22.93 -2.48
N ALA A 18 24.28 23.53 -1.37
CA ALA A 18 23.97 23.04 -0.02
C ALA A 18 22.51 23.27 0.38
N LEU A 19 21.88 24.35 -0.07
CA LEU A 19 20.46 24.67 0.16
C LEU A 19 19.51 23.86 -0.73
N THR A 20 19.99 23.35 -1.87
CA THR A 20 19.25 22.37 -2.70
C THR A 20 19.48 20.94 -2.25
N SER A 21 20.37 20.71 -1.28
CA SER A 21 20.46 19.46 -0.52
C SER A 21 19.34 19.41 0.52
N VAL A 22 18.10 19.65 0.11
CA VAL A 22 16.94 19.24 0.91
C VAL A 22 16.91 17.73 0.79
N SER A 23 17.62 17.04 1.70
CA SER A 23 17.17 15.71 2.06
C SER A 23 15.75 15.92 2.56
N ALA A 24 14.75 15.50 1.79
CA ALA A 24 13.37 15.52 2.23
C ALA A 24 13.36 14.74 3.55
N VAL A 25 13.26 15.45 4.67
CA VAL A 25 13.19 14.82 5.99
C VAL A 25 11.97 13.93 5.92
N GLN A 26 12.21 12.63 5.84
CA GLN A 26 11.15 11.66 5.65
C GLN A 26 10.25 11.71 6.87
N LYS A 27 8.96 12.03 6.66
CA LYS A 27 7.99 12.19 7.75
C LYS A 27 7.91 10.86 8.50
N GLU A 28 8.16 10.88 9.80
CA GLU A 28 8.19 9.69 10.65
C GLU A 28 6.91 9.63 11.49
N LEU A 29 6.32 8.44 11.59
CA LEU A 29 5.14 8.14 12.39
C LEU A 29 5.54 7.18 13.50
N ASP A 30 5.51 7.68 14.74
CA ASP A 30 5.99 6.95 15.91
C ASP A 30 4.86 6.34 16.75
N SER A 31 3.65 6.87 16.63
CA SER A 31 2.53 6.53 17.50
C SER A 31 1.18 6.52 16.76
N ILE A 32 0.17 5.91 17.39
CA ILE A 32 -1.21 5.97 16.91
C ILE A 32 -1.72 7.42 16.89
N ASP A 33 -1.20 8.29 17.76
CA ASP A 33 -1.56 9.71 17.74
C ASP A 33 -1.02 10.43 16.49
N ASP A 34 0.13 10.02 15.96
CA ASP A 34 0.63 10.54 14.67
C ASP A 34 -0.29 10.11 13.52
N LEU A 35 -0.82 8.88 13.56
CA LEU A 35 -1.80 8.42 12.57
C LEU A 35 -3.09 9.27 12.59
N LYS A 36 -3.52 9.77 13.76
CA LYS A 36 -4.69 10.66 13.86
C LYS A 36 -4.49 12.01 13.15
N GLN A 37 -3.24 12.42 12.94
CA GLN A 37 -2.90 13.66 12.24
C GLN A 37 -2.84 13.51 10.71
N ILE A 38 -2.85 12.27 10.20
CA ILE A 38 -2.87 12.01 8.75
C ILE A 38 -4.28 12.17 8.21
N ASN A 39 -4.40 12.84 7.07
CA ASN A 39 -5.69 13.07 6.41
C ASN A 39 -6.13 11.85 5.57
N PHE A 40 -6.45 10.74 6.25
CA PHE A 40 -6.91 9.49 5.63
C PHE A 40 -8.25 9.58 4.88
N ARG A 41 -8.94 10.72 4.93
CA ARG A 41 -10.22 10.89 4.22
C ARG A 41 -10.07 11.54 2.86
N GLN A 42 -9.09 12.43 2.73
CA GLN A 42 -8.96 13.28 1.55
C GLN A 42 -7.71 12.96 0.74
N SER A 43 -6.59 12.63 1.40
CA SER A 43 -5.31 12.51 0.71
C SER A 43 -4.67 11.14 0.82
N VAL A 44 -4.88 10.40 1.91
CA VAL A 44 -4.36 9.04 2.09
C VAL A 44 -5.50 8.01 2.12
N PRO A 45 -5.47 6.89 1.39
CA PRO A 45 -6.47 5.84 1.50
C PRO A 45 -6.59 5.32 2.93
N LYS A 46 -7.82 5.19 3.44
CA LYS A 46 -8.05 4.49 4.73
C LYS A 46 -7.60 3.03 4.69
N HIS A 47 -7.59 2.42 3.51
CA HIS A 47 -7.10 1.07 3.27
C HIS A 47 -5.66 0.87 3.78
N SER A 48 -4.82 1.91 3.70
CA SER A 48 -3.44 1.88 4.20
C SER A 48 -3.35 1.44 5.65
N LEU A 49 -4.34 1.79 6.50
CA LEU A 49 -4.35 1.36 7.90
C LEU A 49 -4.74 -0.11 8.07
N LEU A 50 -5.57 -0.66 7.18
CA LEU A 50 -5.87 -2.10 7.15
C LEU A 50 -4.62 -2.90 6.76
N LEU A 51 -3.92 -2.43 5.73
CA LEU A 51 -2.68 -3.05 5.26
C LEU A 51 -1.57 -2.95 6.32
N LEU A 52 -1.42 -1.79 6.97
CA LEU A 52 -0.45 -1.60 8.05
C LEU A 52 -0.76 -2.45 9.27
N HIS A 53 -2.05 -2.58 9.65
CA HIS A 53 -2.49 -3.49 10.72
C HIS A 53 -2.12 -4.94 10.41
N TRP A 54 -2.44 -5.42 9.21
CA TRP A 54 -2.06 -6.76 8.78
C TRP A 54 -0.55 -6.95 8.86
N PHE A 55 0.23 -6.03 8.30
CA PHE A 55 1.68 -6.14 8.24
C PHE A 55 2.30 -6.18 9.63
N ALA A 56 1.89 -5.29 10.54
CA ALA A 56 2.37 -5.25 11.92
C ALA A 56 2.12 -6.57 12.66
N ASN A 57 1.01 -7.25 12.37
CA ASN A 57 0.68 -8.55 12.95
C ASN A 57 1.36 -9.73 12.23
N LYS A 58 1.86 -9.55 11.01
CA LYS A 58 2.50 -10.59 10.21
C LYS A 58 4.01 -10.71 10.46
N ILE A 59 4.67 -9.60 10.80
CA ILE A 59 6.10 -9.56 11.10
C ILE A 59 6.40 -10.01 12.54
N ASP A 60 7.62 -10.51 12.75
CA ASP A 60 8.15 -10.72 14.09
C ASP A 60 8.95 -9.49 14.54
N ILE A 61 8.80 -9.10 15.81
CA ILE A 61 9.54 -7.98 16.43
C ILE A 61 10.02 -8.49 17.79
N ASP A 62 11.32 -8.71 17.92
CA ASP A 62 11.90 -9.21 19.16
C ASP A 62 12.11 -8.10 20.20
N ASN A 63 12.56 -8.46 21.40
CA ASN A 63 12.78 -7.52 22.50
C ASN A 63 13.96 -6.55 22.28
N ASN A 64 14.76 -6.75 21.23
CA ASN A 64 15.87 -5.86 20.86
C ASN A 64 15.48 -4.92 19.71
N ASP A 65 14.18 -4.76 19.46
CA ASP A 65 13.64 -3.96 18.36
C ASP A 65 14.18 -4.41 16.98
N ILE A 66 14.39 -5.72 16.81
CA ILE A 66 14.73 -6.29 15.52
C ILE A 66 13.45 -6.81 14.86
N ILE A 67 13.13 -6.24 13.70
CA ILE A 67 12.05 -6.74 12.84
C ILE A 67 12.58 -7.88 11.97
N ARG A 68 11.92 -9.04 12.02
CA ARG A 68 12.19 -10.19 11.13
C ARG A 68 11.00 -10.48 10.22
N LEU A 69 11.30 -10.78 8.96
CA LEU A 69 10.29 -11.29 8.04
C LEU A 69 9.93 -12.74 8.37
N ALA A 70 8.63 -13.00 8.45
CA ALA A 70 8.08 -14.35 8.61
C ALA A 70 7.73 -15.03 7.27
N PHE A 71 8.05 -14.39 6.13
CA PHE A 71 7.72 -14.87 4.79
C PHE A 71 8.77 -14.40 3.75
N ASP A 72 8.73 -14.97 2.55
CA ASP A 72 9.61 -14.55 1.44
C ASP A 72 8.94 -13.43 0.64
N LEU A 73 9.67 -12.36 0.35
CA LEU A 73 9.19 -11.27 -0.51
C LEU A 73 9.49 -11.50 -1.99
N ASN A 74 10.36 -12.47 -2.32
CA ASN A 74 10.66 -12.83 -3.70
C ASN A 74 9.63 -13.77 -4.30
N SER A 75 8.81 -14.44 -3.48
CA SER A 75 7.73 -15.32 -3.96
C SER A 75 6.55 -14.54 -4.54
N GLY A 76 6.45 -13.24 -4.27
CA GLY A 76 5.28 -12.43 -4.63
C GLY A 76 4.12 -12.56 -3.64
N ASP A 77 4.33 -13.24 -2.50
CA ASP A 77 3.31 -13.38 -1.46
C ASP A 77 2.81 -12.00 -1.03
N TYR A 78 1.51 -11.88 -0.79
CA TYR A 78 0.84 -10.66 -0.36
C TYR A 78 0.99 -9.48 -1.35
N GLY A 79 1.15 -9.79 -2.64
CA GLY A 79 1.35 -8.78 -3.69
C GLY A 79 2.71 -8.11 -3.62
N SER A 80 3.71 -8.78 -3.01
CA SER A 80 5.04 -8.22 -2.85
C SER A 80 5.88 -8.28 -4.12
N HIS A 81 6.80 -7.33 -4.27
CA HIS A 81 7.81 -7.35 -5.33
C HIS A 81 8.99 -6.44 -4.98
N HIS A 82 10.09 -6.61 -5.71
CA HIS A 82 11.25 -5.72 -5.61
C HIS A 82 10.85 -4.29 -6.00
N TYR A 83 11.44 -3.29 -5.34
CA TYR A 83 11.25 -1.89 -5.67
C TYR A 83 12.62 -1.22 -5.88
N GLY A 84 12.84 -0.69 -7.08
CA GLY A 84 14.12 -0.11 -7.48
C GLY A 84 14.42 1.27 -6.90
N ASN A 85 13.41 2.02 -6.45
CA ASN A 85 13.55 3.40 -5.98
C ASN A 85 14.24 4.31 -7.01
N PHE A 86 13.88 4.16 -8.30
CA PHE A 86 14.49 4.90 -9.41
C PHE A 86 14.09 6.37 -9.44
N GLU A 87 12.92 6.69 -8.90
CA GLU A 87 12.38 8.03 -8.71
C GLU A 87 13.03 8.78 -7.53
N GLY A 88 13.84 8.11 -6.71
CA GLY A 88 14.50 8.72 -5.56
C GLY A 88 13.55 9.08 -4.42
N LEU A 89 12.46 8.33 -4.25
CA LEU A 89 11.50 8.50 -3.15
C LEU A 89 12.15 8.29 -1.77
N LEU A 90 13.01 7.27 -1.68
CA LEU A 90 13.67 6.82 -0.45
C LEU A 90 15.19 7.06 -0.51
N ASP A 91 15.83 7.02 0.66
CA ASP A 91 17.28 7.04 0.74
C ASP A 91 17.91 5.94 -0.13
N PRO A 92 19.02 6.23 -0.85
CA PRO A 92 19.81 5.22 -1.54
C PRO A 92 20.21 4.08 -0.60
N LEU A 93 20.26 2.87 -1.14
CA LEU A 93 20.67 1.69 -0.40
C LEU A 93 22.15 1.83 0.04
N PRO A 94 22.53 1.37 1.25
CA PRO A 94 23.92 1.30 1.66
C PRO A 94 24.76 0.53 0.63
N ARG A 95 26.04 0.90 0.47
CA ARG A 95 26.94 0.22 -0.47
C ARG A 95 27.01 -1.28 -0.17
N GLY A 96 26.83 -2.09 -1.21
CA GLY A 96 26.84 -3.56 -1.14
C GLY A 96 25.46 -4.16 -1.46
N ASN A 97 25.46 -5.37 -2.03
CA ASN A 97 24.24 -6.00 -2.56
C ASN A 97 23.36 -6.68 -1.48
N GLN A 98 23.50 -6.25 -0.22
CA GLN A 98 22.85 -6.86 0.95
C GLN A 98 21.53 -6.20 1.33
N HIS A 99 21.21 -5.03 0.76
CA HIS A 99 19.95 -4.35 1.05
C HIS A 99 19.11 -4.26 -0.22
N ARG A 100 17.80 -4.43 -0.08
CA ARG A 100 16.83 -4.26 -1.17
C ARG A 100 15.56 -3.64 -0.60
N TYR A 101 14.89 -2.83 -1.40
CA TYR A 101 13.53 -2.42 -1.09
C TYR A 101 12.55 -3.39 -1.74
N TYR A 102 11.44 -3.64 -1.05
CA TYR A 102 10.31 -4.39 -1.57
C TYR A 102 9.04 -3.62 -1.26
N THR A 103 8.13 -3.59 -2.21
CA THR A 103 6.74 -3.16 -2.03
C THR A 103 5.90 -4.36 -1.61
N ILE A 104 4.81 -4.11 -0.89
CA ILE A 104 3.85 -5.10 -0.41
C ILE A 104 2.45 -4.49 -0.53
N GLY A 105 1.46 -5.30 -0.86
CA GLY A 105 0.06 -4.90 -0.87
C GLY A 105 -0.52 -4.55 -2.23
N ASN A 106 0.14 -4.91 -3.34
CA ASN A 106 -0.50 -4.83 -4.65
C ASN A 106 -1.60 -5.91 -4.78
N LEU A 107 -2.86 -5.50 -4.75
CA LEU A 107 -4.04 -6.36 -4.85
C LEU A 107 -4.35 -6.85 -6.27
N TYR A 108 -3.78 -6.24 -7.31
CA TYR A 108 -3.97 -6.67 -8.71
C TYR A 108 -3.01 -7.77 -9.14
N ARG A 109 -1.97 -8.03 -8.35
CA ARG A 109 -0.99 -9.06 -8.65
C ARG A 109 -1.49 -10.41 -8.14
N GLU A 110 -1.48 -11.41 -9.01
CA GLU A 110 -1.65 -12.80 -8.56
C GLU A 110 -0.53 -13.15 -7.59
N ALA A 111 -0.88 -13.33 -6.32
CA ALA A 111 0.03 -13.68 -5.25
C ALA A 111 -0.19 -15.15 -4.85
N PRO A 112 0.88 -15.95 -4.66
CA PRO A 112 0.73 -17.34 -4.22
C PRO A 112 0.00 -17.44 -2.88
N ILE A 113 0.28 -16.49 -1.97
CA ILE A 113 -0.47 -16.28 -0.74
C ILE A 113 -1.13 -14.90 -0.81
N GLN A 114 -2.44 -14.85 -0.68
CA GLN A 114 -3.20 -13.60 -0.67
C GLN A 114 -3.19 -12.94 0.72
N LEU A 115 -3.41 -11.62 0.71
CA LEU A 115 -3.75 -10.85 1.91
C LEU A 115 -5.06 -11.37 2.52
N PRO A 116 -5.29 -11.18 3.83
CA PRO A 116 -6.50 -11.66 4.47
C PRO A 116 -7.74 -10.94 3.91
N PRO A 117 -8.94 -11.56 4.01
CA PRO A 117 -10.16 -11.02 3.40
C PRO A 117 -10.50 -9.57 3.82
N TYR A 118 -10.21 -9.19 5.06
CA TYR A 118 -10.49 -7.82 5.56
C TYR A 118 -9.60 -6.74 4.93
N VAL A 119 -8.51 -7.12 4.26
CA VAL A 119 -7.65 -6.23 3.47
C VAL A 119 -8.08 -6.29 2.00
N VAL A 120 -8.23 -7.48 1.41
CA VAL A 120 -8.57 -7.61 -0.03
C VAL A 120 -9.98 -7.12 -0.35
N HIS A 121 -10.95 -7.42 0.51
CA HIS A 121 -12.36 -7.08 0.35
C HIS A 121 -12.86 -6.31 1.57
N PRO A 122 -12.36 -5.08 1.78
CA PRO A 122 -12.72 -4.31 2.95
C PRO A 122 -14.15 -3.79 2.81
N ARG A 123 -14.70 -3.23 3.90
CA ARG A 123 -15.98 -2.52 3.81
C ARG A 123 -15.85 -1.35 2.85
N ARG A 124 -16.97 -0.99 2.20
CA ARG A 124 -17.04 0.06 1.17
C ARG A 124 -16.30 1.36 1.54
N GLN A 125 -16.40 1.81 2.79
CA GLN A 125 -15.77 3.04 3.27
C GLN A 125 -14.23 2.99 3.43
N TYR A 126 -13.64 1.80 3.29
CA TYR A 126 -12.19 1.55 3.41
C TYR A 126 -11.59 0.99 2.12
N VAL A 127 -12.32 1.02 1.01
CA VAL A 127 -11.76 0.68 -0.31
C VAL A 127 -10.77 1.78 -0.71
N GLY A 128 -9.54 1.40 -1.05
CA GLY A 128 -8.42 2.33 -1.31
C GLY A 128 -7.86 2.31 -2.73
N GLU A 129 -8.65 1.82 -3.71
CA GLU A 129 -8.29 1.76 -5.14
C GLU A 129 -6.99 0.99 -5.46
N ASN A 130 -6.47 0.22 -4.50
CA ASN A 130 -5.18 -0.46 -4.60
C ASN A 130 -4.00 0.50 -4.85
N ARG A 131 -4.05 1.72 -4.28
CA ARG A 131 -3.00 2.72 -4.42
C ARG A 131 -1.95 2.64 -3.33
N ASP A 132 -2.33 2.21 -2.13
CA ASP A 132 -1.44 2.16 -0.98
C ASP A 132 -0.49 0.97 -1.01
N ARG A 133 0.73 1.18 -0.50
CA ARG A 133 1.77 0.15 -0.40
C ARG A 133 2.49 0.28 0.92
N ILE A 134 3.01 -0.85 1.39
CA ILE A 134 4.09 -0.88 2.37
C ILE A 134 5.40 -1.07 1.62
N ILE A 135 6.40 -0.24 1.90
CA ILE A 135 7.77 -0.47 1.43
C ILE A 135 8.62 -0.93 2.61
N ALA A 136 9.29 -2.07 2.46
CA ALA A 136 10.22 -2.62 3.44
C ALA A 136 11.65 -2.61 2.89
N ARG A 137 12.58 -2.01 3.62
CA ARG A 137 14.02 -2.18 3.35
C ARG A 137 14.51 -3.43 4.07
N VAL A 138 14.85 -4.44 3.29
CA VAL A 138 15.29 -5.73 3.80
C VAL A 138 16.79 -5.82 3.71
N ARG A 139 17.42 -6.23 4.81
CA ARG A 139 18.80 -6.67 4.84
C ARG A 139 18.83 -8.19 4.68
N ASP A 140 19.39 -8.64 3.56
CA ASP A 140 19.63 -10.04 3.24
C ASP A 140 21.15 -10.30 3.25
N PRO A 141 21.70 -10.86 4.33
CA PRO A 141 23.15 -10.97 4.50
C PRO A 141 23.81 -12.03 3.62
N ASN A 142 23.11 -13.00 3.00
CA ASN A 142 23.63 -13.82 1.89
C ASN A 142 22.66 -14.86 1.30
N ILE A 143 22.87 -15.08 0.00
CA ILE A 143 22.27 -16.08 -0.89
C ILE A 143 22.82 -17.46 -0.55
N GLU A 144 22.43 -18.03 0.59
CA GLU A 144 22.58 -19.48 0.83
C GLU A 144 21.75 -19.86 2.06
N GLY A 145 20.51 -20.28 1.79
CA GLY A 145 19.82 -21.24 2.64
C GLY A 145 19.33 -20.76 4.01
N ARG A 146 18.60 -19.63 4.08
CA ARG A 146 17.90 -19.11 5.27
C ARG A 146 18.88 -18.79 6.42
N VAL A 147 18.79 -17.63 7.05
CA VAL A 147 18.22 -17.53 8.40
C VAL A 147 18.18 -16.03 8.74
N HIS A 148 16.95 -15.51 8.84
CA HIS A 148 16.55 -14.16 9.30
C HIS A 148 16.85 -12.97 8.37
N ARG A 149 16.06 -12.83 7.29
CA ARG A 149 15.90 -11.54 6.62
C ARG A 149 15.36 -10.51 7.61
N ARG A 150 16.11 -9.43 7.80
CA ARG A 150 15.77 -8.35 8.74
C ARG A 150 15.19 -7.18 8.00
N ILE A 151 14.24 -6.49 8.61
CA ILE A 151 13.73 -5.23 8.07
C ILE A 151 14.38 -4.09 8.84
N ASP A 152 15.09 -3.23 8.12
CA ASP A 152 15.76 -2.07 8.70
C ASP A 152 14.85 -0.84 8.72
N ARG A 153 13.94 -0.73 7.73
CA ARG A 153 13.02 0.39 7.59
C ARG A 153 11.70 -0.08 7.00
N VAL A 154 10.62 0.50 7.48
CA VAL A 154 9.25 0.29 6.99
C VAL A 154 8.69 1.65 6.62
N PHE A 155 7.97 1.71 5.51
CA PHE A 155 7.27 2.90 5.06
C PHE A 155 5.85 2.52 4.66
N ILE A 156 4.91 3.44 4.86
CA ILE A 156 3.65 3.45 4.11
C ILE A 156 3.76 4.51 3.03
N THR A 157 3.21 4.22 1.87
CA THR A 157 3.17 5.13 0.73
C THR A 157 1.90 4.88 -0.08
N GLN A 158 1.70 5.70 -1.10
CA GLN A 158 0.63 5.55 -2.08
C GLN A 158 1.12 5.99 -3.45
N HIS A 159 0.49 5.46 -4.50
CA HIS A 159 0.56 6.07 -5.81
C HIS A 159 -0.22 7.38 -5.84
N TYR A 160 0.20 8.31 -6.71
CA TYR A 160 -0.56 9.52 -7.01
C TYR A 160 -2.01 9.19 -7.40
N ASP A 161 -2.88 10.19 -7.29
CA ASP A 161 -4.26 9.99 -7.69
C ASP A 161 -4.34 9.72 -9.19
N THR A 162 -5.20 8.78 -9.59
CA THR A 162 -5.42 8.48 -11.00
C THR A 162 -5.86 9.72 -11.78
N ASN A 163 -6.52 10.66 -11.10
CA ASN A 163 -6.95 11.95 -11.66
C ASN A 163 -5.80 12.93 -11.91
N GLU A 164 -4.63 12.73 -11.30
CA GLU A 164 -3.46 13.60 -11.48
C GLU A 164 -2.68 13.27 -12.77
N ASN A 165 -3.03 12.18 -13.47
CA ASN A 165 -2.36 11.70 -14.70
C ASN A 165 -0.84 11.46 -14.54
N LEU A 166 -0.36 11.31 -13.30
CA LEU A 166 1.06 11.11 -13.01
C LEU A 166 1.51 9.65 -13.16
N GLY A 167 0.57 8.70 -13.29
CA GLY A 167 0.84 7.29 -13.58
C GLY A 167 1.15 6.45 -12.32
N THR A 168 2.13 5.56 -12.44
CA THR A 168 2.60 4.63 -11.40
C THR A 168 3.63 5.16 -10.37
N PRO A 169 4.15 6.40 -10.38
CA PRO A 169 5.05 6.87 -9.32
C PRO A 169 4.38 6.91 -7.95
N TYR A 170 5.20 6.74 -6.91
CA TYR A 170 4.79 6.98 -5.53
C TYR A 170 4.76 8.47 -5.19
N ASP A 171 3.83 8.83 -4.33
CA ASP A 171 3.62 10.18 -3.85
C ASP A 171 4.54 10.47 -2.65
N PRO A 172 5.56 11.33 -2.79
CA PRO A 172 6.49 11.66 -1.72
C PRO A 172 5.83 12.44 -0.57
N ASP A 173 4.76 13.21 -0.84
CA ASP A 173 4.09 14.00 0.19
C ASP A 173 3.32 13.12 1.17
N HIS A 174 2.91 11.94 0.71
CA HIS A 174 2.17 10.92 1.45
C HIS A 174 2.97 9.63 1.64
N THR A 175 4.30 9.75 1.72
CA THR A 175 5.20 8.67 2.11
C THR A 175 5.72 8.91 3.52
N TYR A 176 5.49 7.95 4.40
CA TYR A 176 5.81 8.07 5.81
C TYR A 176 6.64 6.88 6.29
N ARG A 177 7.72 7.16 7.02
CA ARG A 177 8.49 6.14 7.73
C ARG A 177 7.73 5.70 8.97
N ILE A 178 7.58 4.39 9.13
CA ILE A 178 6.92 3.78 10.28
C ILE A 178 7.99 3.34 11.29
N THR A 179 7.84 3.75 12.55
CA THR A 179 8.71 3.27 13.62
C THR A 179 8.26 1.94 14.19
N ILE A 180 9.15 1.30 14.94
CA ILE A 180 8.86 0.08 15.68
C ILE A 180 7.84 0.33 16.79
N ASN A 181 7.88 1.51 17.42
CA ASN A 181 6.92 1.88 18.46
C ASN A 181 5.49 1.86 17.90
N LEU A 182 5.28 2.46 16.72
CA LEU A 182 3.98 2.43 16.05
C LEU A 182 3.55 0.99 15.72
N LEU A 183 4.44 0.17 15.16
CA LEU A 183 4.13 -1.23 14.86
C LEU A 183 3.73 -2.00 16.12
N ARG A 184 4.40 -1.79 17.26
CA ARG A 184 4.05 -2.41 18.53
C ARG A 184 2.66 -1.97 19.02
N GLN A 185 2.36 -0.67 18.97
CA GLN A 185 1.04 -0.15 19.36
C GLN A 185 -0.07 -0.77 18.50
N ILE A 186 0.13 -0.87 17.18
CA ILE A 186 -0.82 -1.50 16.26
C ILE A 186 -1.01 -2.99 16.58
N ARG A 187 0.05 -3.71 16.95
CA ARG A 187 -0.02 -5.13 17.36
C ARG A 187 -0.84 -5.35 18.63
N GLU A 188 -1.03 -4.34 19.48
CA GLU A 188 -1.94 -4.48 20.62
C GLU A 188 -3.39 -4.67 20.19
N PHE A 189 -3.73 -4.24 18.97
CA PHE A 189 -5.01 -4.46 18.30
C PHE A 189 -5.00 -5.73 17.42
N ALA A 190 -4.12 -6.69 17.69
CA ALA A 190 -4.20 -8.02 17.08
C ALA A 190 -5.60 -8.64 17.26
N VAL A 191 -6.00 -9.47 16.30
CA VAL A 191 -7.30 -10.14 16.30
C VAL A 191 -7.49 -10.92 17.62
N GLY A 192 -8.52 -10.55 18.38
CA GLY A 192 -8.82 -11.11 19.69
C GLY A 192 -10.15 -10.56 20.22
N GLN A 193 -10.93 -11.41 20.88
CA GLN A 193 -12.31 -11.11 21.28
C GLN A 193 -12.49 -10.79 22.78
N ASN A 194 -11.42 -10.40 23.49
CA ASN A 194 -11.56 -10.12 24.91
C ASN A 194 -12.13 -8.70 25.12
N GLN A 195 -13.35 -8.60 25.66
CA GLN A 195 -13.97 -7.32 26.04
C GLN A 195 -13.09 -6.50 26.98
N GLN A 196 -12.36 -7.14 27.89
CA GLN A 196 -11.41 -6.45 28.78
C GLN A 196 -10.26 -5.81 27.99
N GLN A 197 -9.75 -6.49 26.97
CA GLN A 197 -8.71 -5.95 26.08
C GLN A 197 -9.24 -4.77 25.29
N LEU A 198 -10.44 -4.85 24.72
CA LEU A 198 -11.07 -3.74 24.01
C LEU A 198 -11.26 -2.52 24.91
N MET A 199 -11.76 -2.71 26.13
CA MET A 199 -11.90 -1.61 27.11
C MET A 199 -10.55 -1.01 27.48
N HIS A 200 -9.53 -1.84 27.72
CA HIS A 200 -8.18 -1.39 28.01
C HIS A 200 -7.60 -0.55 26.87
N LEU A 201 -7.65 -1.05 25.63
CA LEU A 201 -7.16 -0.34 24.44
C LEU A 201 -7.91 0.97 24.23
N ARG A 202 -9.24 0.95 24.33
CA ARG A 202 -10.08 2.15 24.21
C ARG A 202 -9.62 3.23 25.19
N ASN A 203 -9.49 2.87 26.47
CA ASN A 203 -9.10 3.81 27.52
C ASN A 203 -7.67 4.31 27.32
N ARG A 204 -6.74 3.40 26.98
CA ARG A 204 -5.33 3.72 26.74
C ARG A 204 -5.13 4.75 25.64
N PHE A 205 -5.90 4.66 24.55
CA PHE A 205 -5.80 5.59 23.41
C PHE A 205 -6.86 6.71 23.42
N GLY A 206 -7.54 6.91 24.55
CA GLY A 206 -8.45 8.03 24.78
C GLY A 206 -9.71 8.02 23.93
N SER A 207 -10.22 6.85 23.55
CA SER A 207 -11.38 6.72 22.67
C SER A 207 -12.71 6.70 23.42
N SER A 208 -13.72 7.33 22.83
CA SER A 208 -15.11 7.28 23.29
C SER A 208 -15.93 6.16 22.65
N ALA A 209 -15.30 5.24 21.90
CA ALA A 209 -16.00 4.17 21.20
C ALA A 209 -16.86 3.31 22.16
N ASP A 210 -18.09 3.03 21.74
CA ASP A 210 -18.90 2.02 22.41
C ASP A 210 -18.38 0.62 22.03
N GLY A 211 -17.91 -0.12 23.03
CA GLY A 211 -17.38 -1.46 22.83
C GLY A 211 -18.43 -2.44 22.31
N PHE A 212 -19.70 -2.27 22.69
CA PHE A 212 -20.80 -3.10 22.22
C PHE A 212 -21.07 -2.88 20.73
N ASP A 213 -21.12 -1.63 20.29
CA ASP A 213 -21.27 -1.28 18.88
C ASP A 213 -20.10 -1.78 18.04
N ILE A 214 -18.87 -1.63 18.54
CA ILE A 214 -17.67 -2.14 17.86
C ILE A 214 -17.76 -3.66 17.69
N VAL A 215 -18.10 -4.41 18.74
CA VAL A 215 -18.21 -5.88 18.67
C VAL A 215 -19.33 -6.32 17.74
N ASN A 216 -20.52 -5.72 17.83
CA ASN A 216 -21.64 -6.06 16.95
C ASN A 216 -21.33 -5.77 15.48
N THR A 217 -20.61 -4.67 15.25
CA THR A 217 -20.26 -4.26 13.90
C THR A 217 -19.15 -5.13 13.36
N TRP A 218 -18.05 -5.31 14.09
CA TRP A 218 -16.80 -5.90 13.57
C TRP A 218 -16.59 -7.38 13.93
N GLY A 219 -17.37 -7.95 14.83
CA GLY A 219 -17.27 -9.36 15.24
C GLY A 219 -15.86 -9.71 15.71
N GLU A 220 -15.25 -10.71 15.09
CA GLU A 220 -13.89 -11.16 15.42
C GLU A 220 -12.82 -10.08 15.18
N LEU A 221 -13.11 -9.10 14.31
CA LEU A 221 -12.24 -7.97 14.01
C LEU A 221 -12.48 -6.77 14.92
N ALA A 222 -13.12 -6.95 16.09
CA ALA A 222 -13.43 -5.86 17.02
C ALA A 222 -12.21 -4.99 17.38
N CYS A 223 -11.04 -5.58 17.63
CA CYS A 223 -9.82 -4.81 17.90
C CYS A 223 -9.40 -3.96 16.70
N LEU A 224 -9.46 -4.51 15.48
CA LEU A 224 -9.22 -3.74 14.26
C LEU A 224 -10.26 -2.62 14.09
N GLY A 225 -11.54 -2.92 14.32
CA GLY A 225 -12.61 -1.93 14.28
C GLY A 225 -12.39 -0.78 15.26
N LEU A 226 -11.93 -1.09 16.47
CA LEU A 226 -11.57 -0.09 17.48
C LEU A 226 -10.37 0.76 17.04
N LEU A 227 -9.33 0.15 16.45
CA LEU A 227 -8.19 0.89 15.89
C LEU A 227 -8.64 1.88 14.81
N LEU A 228 -9.47 1.44 13.87
CA LEU A 228 -9.99 2.30 12.80
C LEU A 228 -10.84 3.43 13.36
N TYR A 229 -11.67 3.16 14.37
CA TYR A 229 -12.44 4.19 15.07
C TYR A 229 -11.53 5.23 15.75
N ILE A 230 -10.49 4.77 16.47
CA ILE A 230 -9.51 5.62 17.15
C ILE A 230 -8.83 6.56 16.16
N VAL A 231 -8.36 6.04 15.02
CA VAL A 231 -7.60 6.83 14.05
C VAL A 231 -8.51 7.76 13.26
N PHE A 232 -9.65 7.29 12.77
CA PHE A 232 -10.51 8.09 11.89
C PHE A 232 -11.48 9.02 12.62
N GLN A 233 -11.57 8.90 13.94
CA GLN A 233 -12.49 9.65 14.81
C GLN A 233 -13.92 9.66 14.27
N GLU A 234 -14.33 8.54 13.67
CA GLU A 234 -15.66 8.39 13.08
C GLU A 234 -16.68 8.31 14.21
N LYS A 235 -17.50 9.35 14.41
CA LYS A 235 -18.71 9.21 15.23
C LYS A 235 -19.55 8.08 14.62
N PRO A 236 -20.12 7.17 15.44
CA PRO A 236 -21.02 6.16 14.91
C PRO A 236 -22.15 6.89 14.20
N SER A 237 -22.30 6.64 12.90
CA SER A 237 -23.49 7.08 12.17
C SER A 237 -24.67 6.43 12.89
N SER A 238 -25.54 7.21 13.52
CA SER A 238 -26.79 6.71 14.04
C SER A 238 -27.53 6.07 12.87
N ASN A 239 -27.60 4.74 12.85
CA ASN A 239 -28.52 4.03 11.99
C ASN A 239 -29.92 4.50 12.39
N GLN A 240 -30.46 5.47 11.66
CA GLN A 240 -31.89 5.62 11.55
C GLN A 240 -32.38 4.32 10.90
N GLN A 241 -32.76 3.37 11.75
CA GLN A 241 -33.69 2.32 11.38
C GLN A 241 -34.94 3.03 10.87
N ASN A 242 -35.03 3.21 9.56
CA ASN A 242 -36.29 3.48 8.90
C ASN A 242 -37.13 2.22 9.02
N ASN A 243 -37.80 2.08 10.16
CA ASN A 243 -38.94 1.20 10.33
C ASN A 243 -40.03 1.71 9.37
N ARG A 244 -40.09 1.13 8.17
CA ARG A 244 -41.26 1.23 7.31
C ARG A 244 -41.95 -0.13 7.30
N PRO A 245 -43.26 -0.22 7.62
CA PRO A 245 -43.92 -1.50 7.79
C PRO A 245 -43.99 -2.29 6.48
N GLU A 246 -43.72 -3.58 6.57
CA GLU A 246 -44.17 -4.58 5.60
C GLU A 246 -45.70 -4.53 5.52
N ASN A 247 -46.25 -4.51 4.30
CA ASN A 247 -47.58 -5.03 4.01
C ASN A 247 -47.62 -5.60 2.57
N GLU A 248 -47.84 -6.91 2.54
CA GLU A 248 -48.72 -7.68 1.66
C GLU A 248 -48.36 -7.92 0.16
N ILE A 249 -47.71 -9.08 -0.05
CA ILE A 249 -48.21 -10.28 -0.77
C ILE A 249 -48.91 -10.05 -2.14
N ASN A 250 -48.35 -10.64 -3.21
CA ASN A 250 -49.01 -11.76 -3.93
C ASN A 250 -48.09 -12.50 -4.94
N PRO A 251 -48.36 -13.79 -5.22
CA PRO A 251 -47.38 -14.79 -5.64
C PRO A 251 -47.62 -15.32 -7.06
N TRP A 252 -46.55 -15.55 -7.83
CA TRP A 252 -46.56 -16.54 -8.92
C TRP A 252 -45.17 -17.14 -9.15
N ASN A 253 -45.08 -18.43 -8.81
CA ASN A 253 -44.37 -19.55 -9.44
C ASN A 253 -43.05 -19.30 -10.19
N GLY A 254 -42.05 -20.09 -9.78
CA GLY A 254 -40.72 -20.10 -10.35
C GLY A 254 -40.60 -20.74 -11.73
N ILE A 255 -39.38 -20.63 -12.26
CA ILE A 255 -38.72 -21.58 -13.16
C ILE A 255 -37.22 -21.25 -13.14
N ASN A 256 -36.44 -22.32 -12.91
CA ASN A 256 -35.08 -22.61 -13.36
C ASN A 256 -34.40 -21.66 -14.36
N SER A 257 -33.12 -21.38 -14.08
CA SER A 257 -31.94 -21.34 -14.98
C SER A 257 -31.98 -20.57 -16.32
N TYR A 258 -30.81 -20.03 -16.66
CA TYR A 258 -30.31 -19.59 -17.98
C TYR A 258 -30.15 -18.07 -18.20
N ILE A 259 -28.87 -17.69 -18.32
CA ILE A 259 -28.34 -16.53 -19.05
C ILE A 259 -28.78 -16.61 -20.53
N PRO A 260 -29.21 -15.49 -21.17
CA PRO A 260 -28.34 -14.84 -22.18
C PRO A 260 -28.46 -13.30 -22.30
N ARG A 261 -27.31 -12.62 -22.16
CA ARG A 261 -26.59 -11.79 -23.17
C ARG A 261 -27.43 -11.03 -24.26
N ILE A 262 -27.32 -9.68 -24.33
CA ILE A 262 -26.72 -8.85 -25.43
C ILE A 262 -27.17 -7.36 -25.44
N LEU A 263 -26.18 -6.46 -25.20
CA LEU A 263 -25.84 -5.14 -25.82
C LEU A 263 -26.82 -3.92 -25.85
N PRO A 264 -26.34 -2.64 -25.96
CA PRO A 264 -25.39 -2.17 -26.98
C PRO A 264 -24.10 -1.48 -26.48
N SER A 265 -23.11 -1.59 -27.36
CA SER A 265 -21.77 -1.03 -27.32
C SER A 265 -21.74 0.50 -27.29
N PHE A 266 -20.86 1.07 -26.47
CA PHE A 266 -20.22 2.35 -26.75
C PHE A 266 -18.74 2.28 -26.39
N GLY A 267 -17.91 2.49 -27.42
CA GLY A 267 -16.57 3.07 -27.33
C GLY A 267 -15.51 2.23 -26.62
N ASP A 268 -14.68 1.56 -27.40
CA ASP A 268 -13.39 1.04 -26.97
C ASP A 268 -12.55 2.14 -26.29
N VAL A 269 -12.54 2.15 -24.96
CA VAL A 269 -11.38 2.62 -24.21
C VAL A 269 -10.60 1.37 -23.85
N VAL A 270 -9.61 1.06 -24.69
CA VAL A 270 -8.57 0.09 -24.36
C VAL A 270 -7.81 0.66 -23.17
N VAL A 271 -8.21 0.28 -21.96
CA VAL A 271 -7.36 0.47 -20.78
C VAL A 271 -6.19 -0.48 -20.98
N ASN A 272 -5.03 0.11 -21.26
CA ASN A 272 -3.78 -0.60 -21.46
C ASN A 272 -3.33 -1.17 -20.11
N ILE A 273 -3.75 -2.39 -19.79
CA ILE A 273 -3.24 -3.17 -18.64
C ILE A 273 -1.85 -3.68 -19.03
N ASN A 274 -0.88 -2.77 -19.06
CA ASN A 274 0.52 -3.13 -18.92
C ASN A 274 0.91 -2.68 -17.52
N ASP A 275 0.86 -3.61 -16.57
CA ASP A 275 1.48 -3.47 -15.25
C ASP A 275 2.99 -3.40 -15.44
N ALA A 276 3.47 -2.22 -15.85
CA ALA A 276 4.87 -1.87 -16.00
C ALA A 276 5.43 -1.38 -14.66
N GLU A 277 5.12 -2.07 -13.56
CA GLU A 277 5.65 -1.73 -12.23
C GLU A 277 7.14 -2.09 -12.08
N ASP A 278 7.77 -2.82 -13.02
CA ASP A 278 9.25 -2.92 -13.18
C ASP A 278 9.60 -3.87 -14.35
N HIS A 279 9.69 -3.37 -15.58
CA HIS A 279 10.42 -4.07 -16.65
C HIS A 279 11.87 -3.58 -16.66
N GLU A 280 12.78 -4.40 -16.14
CA GLU A 280 14.15 -4.66 -16.64
C GLU A 280 15.10 -5.06 -15.50
N ALA A 281 14.94 -6.26 -14.95
CA ALA A 281 15.92 -6.84 -14.01
C ALA A 281 16.15 -8.35 -14.23
N ILE A 282 16.11 -8.82 -15.48
CA ILE A 282 16.64 -10.16 -15.83
C ILE A 282 17.31 -10.08 -17.21
N ARG A 283 18.54 -9.55 -17.27
CA ARG A 283 19.49 -9.85 -18.34
C ARG A 283 20.90 -9.32 -18.05
N THR A 284 21.63 -9.94 -17.11
CA THR A 284 23.10 -9.93 -17.18
C THR A 284 23.75 -11.05 -16.36
N THR A 285 23.56 -12.29 -16.78
CA THR A 285 24.52 -13.38 -16.52
C THR A 285 24.24 -14.48 -17.54
N GLY A 286 25.07 -14.57 -18.58
CA GLY A 286 24.96 -15.63 -19.59
C GLY A 286 25.51 -15.21 -20.95
N ASN A 287 26.57 -15.91 -21.34
CA ASN A 287 27.35 -15.77 -22.56
C ASN A 287 26.60 -15.53 -23.89
N ILE A 288 27.31 -14.82 -24.76
CA ILE A 288 27.09 -14.52 -26.18
C ILE A 288 26.53 -15.70 -26.98
N ILE A 289 25.37 -15.52 -27.62
CA ILE A 289 25.09 -16.03 -28.98
C ILE A 289 24.19 -15.00 -29.70
N ALA A 290 24.65 -14.48 -30.84
CA ALA A 290 23.89 -13.60 -31.72
C ALA A 290 22.93 -14.40 -32.61
N VAL A 291 21.66 -13.95 -32.74
CA VAL A 291 20.67 -14.45 -33.70
C VAL A 291 19.80 -13.25 -34.18
N PRO A 292 19.41 -13.15 -35.46
CA PRO A 292 19.24 -11.87 -36.17
C PRO A 292 17.87 -11.18 -36.01
N ARG A 293 17.88 -9.86 -36.22
CA ARG A 293 16.70 -8.98 -36.33
C ARG A 293 15.74 -9.44 -37.43
N ILE A 294 14.52 -9.81 -37.07
CA ILE A 294 13.41 -9.97 -38.02
C ILE A 294 12.67 -8.63 -38.13
N ASN A 295 12.76 -8.01 -39.31
CA ASN A 295 11.94 -6.88 -39.74
C ASN A 295 10.52 -7.37 -40.07
N VAL A 296 9.50 -6.92 -39.34
CA VAL A 296 8.10 -7.15 -39.74
C VAL A 296 7.63 -5.94 -40.56
N ARG A 297 7.64 -6.10 -41.89
CA ARG A 297 6.93 -5.23 -42.85
C ARG A 297 5.41 -5.43 -42.67
N ARG A 298 4.69 -4.34 -42.35
CA ARG A 298 3.22 -4.28 -42.45
C ARG A 298 2.79 -4.46 -43.91
N SER A 299 1.87 -5.39 -44.16
CA SER A 299 1.11 -5.45 -45.41
C SER A 299 -0.33 -5.05 -45.12
N PHE A 300 -0.80 -3.98 -45.77
CA PHE A 300 -2.21 -3.59 -45.80
C PHE A 300 -2.87 -4.34 -46.95
N ARG A 301 -3.97 -5.06 -46.69
CA ARG A 301 -4.93 -5.48 -47.73
C ARG A 301 -6.19 -4.64 -47.57
N TYR A 302 -6.48 -3.86 -48.62
CA TYR A 302 -7.77 -3.24 -48.90
C TYR A 302 -8.65 -4.25 -49.64
N ASN A 303 -9.91 -4.37 -49.26
CA ASN A 303 -10.92 -5.23 -49.90
C ASN A 303 -11.95 -4.32 -50.59
N PRO A 304 -12.39 -4.63 -51.82
CA PRO A 304 -13.16 -3.71 -52.66
C PRO A 304 -14.66 -3.89 -52.45
N LYS A 305 -15.45 -2.83 -52.65
CA LYS A 305 -16.72 -2.84 -53.39
C LYS A 305 -17.02 -1.43 -53.93
N ASP A 306 -17.44 -1.44 -55.20
CA ASP A 306 -18.05 -0.40 -56.03
C ASP A 306 -17.17 0.73 -56.57
#